data_AF-A0A353CV99-F1
#
_entry.id   AF-A0A353CV99-F1
#
_cell.length_a   1.000
_cell.length_b   1.000
_cell.length_c   1.000
_cell.angle_alpha   90.00
_cell.angle_beta   90.00
_cell.angle_gamma   90.00
#
_symmetry.space_group_name_H-M   'P 1'
#
loop_
_entity.id
_entity.type
_entity.pdbx_description
1 polymer ?
#
loop_
_entity_poly.entity_id
_entity_poly.type
_entity_poly.pdbx_seq_one_letter_code
_entity_poly.pdbx_strand_id
1 'polypeptide(L)'
;MFSSGSNEFDAIPGTDITLAAAKGRLSELLHRYDLEQYVTIDTVERWCREAATGKRSTTDIMSLLAGLAGDILKLPALQGLINAAMDFYNVLPQPALSGKSPREKSADAGFGSRGFSTEEREVGGRDFMKLVTDAHSLISSDDYPAAVEKFNTVFATLLEQKTVRPDIYRLFANAAVAHFGAGLEVEGSLLLDKSLELNPNYDFAIMTKKKYDRGDFAMLVLRGRVERLSKSSQNAERWDLEPIRSEWSTSQIIKQLAVYGIKTNKNEFIKVAKKYFSTDDLVEEEWYLHYTGPDDWHEDFVWMACYALWERWCTSWPAVDILESTFADLNEAVFSGDNKVDTAVDKMLDVLQKYLSICHPEFITVWKSSYHYATDVTSFLDSVEELLTTAQRMRILELASGFQKLTGDNFWRLARIMDKALYQEADWRAEIEEFFAEFPYTPLPFLFTARQQFRQKNKSAEEKYMRRALAAAERREKEHPGSLSYNSLGAFDDQKQVLELLADFYRDYKVKNKLKNINHKLKSIRKRQETDNKDVPWLEKGERMVREAGNLARRRMLEGLAMKYFAFLQDLGINFKTAELTQSELIAHGFGDQRKIGRNDPCLCGSGRKYKKCHGK
;
A
#
# COMPACT_ATOMS: atom_id res chain seq x y z
N MET A 1 53.68 21.19 18.45
CA MET A 1 55.16 21.33 18.54
C MET A 1 55.80 20.25 17.68
N PHE A 2 57.00 20.52 17.13
CA PHE A 2 57.66 19.97 15.91
C PHE A 2 57.18 20.71 14.64
N SER A 3 57.84 21.73 14.10
CA SER A 3 59.24 22.01 13.69
C SER A 3 59.65 21.41 12.33
N SER A 4 59.49 22.27 11.31
CA SER A 4 60.35 22.49 10.13
C SER A 4 60.97 21.28 9.41
N GLY A 5 60.43 21.02 8.22
CA GLY A 5 61.11 20.46 7.06
C GLY A 5 60.51 21.03 5.78
N SER A 6 61.15 22.09 5.25
CA SER A 6 61.09 22.64 3.88
C SER A 6 61.23 21.53 2.81
N ASN A 7 60.69 21.55 1.59
CA ASN A 7 60.10 22.56 0.70
C ASN A 7 59.26 21.81 -0.35
N GLU A 8 58.06 22.30 -0.65
CA GLU A 8 57.55 22.53 -2.02
C GLU A 8 56.11 23.07 -1.89
N PHE A 9 55.80 24.12 -2.64
CA PHE A 9 54.63 25.01 -2.52
C PHE A 9 54.72 26.06 -1.42
N ASP A 10 55.75 26.89 -1.53
CA ASP A 10 55.65 28.29 -1.12
C ASP A 10 54.38 28.92 -1.71
N ALA A 11 53.72 29.73 -0.89
CA ALA A 11 52.62 30.57 -1.30
C ALA A 11 53.03 31.43 -2.49
N ILE A 12 52.14 31.60 -3.47
CA ILE A 12 52.29 32.70 -4.42
C ILE A 12 51.04 33.58 -4.40
N PRO A 13 51.08 34.70 -3.67
CA PRO A 13 50.23 35.84 -3.96
C PRO A 13 50.63 36.40 -5.33
N GLY A 14 49.79 36.21 -6.36
CA GLY A 14 49.88 36.94 -7.62
C GLY A 14 50.77 36.40 -8.73
N THR A 15 50.90 35.08 -8.95
CA THR A 15 51.65 34.58 -10.13
C THR A 15 50.85 34.66 -11.42
N ASP A 16 51.49 35.15 -12.48
CA ASP A 16 51.12 34.97 -13.90
C ASP A 16 51.16 33.49 -14.32
N ILE A 17 50.30 32.65 -13.73
CA ILE A 17 50.11 31.29 -14.20
C ILE A 17 49.35 31.33 -15.53
N THR A 18 49.93 30.76 -16.58
CA THR A 18 49.27 30.65 -17.88
C THR A 18 48.18 29.60 -17.83
N LEU A 19 47.20 29.67 -18.74
CA LEU A 19 46.15 28.65 -18.87
C LEU A 19 46.73 27.23 -19.03
N ALA A 20 47.79 27.08 -19.84
CA ALA A 20 48.45 25.80 -20.06
C ALA A 20 49.12 25.27 -18.77
N ALA A 21 49.79 26.13 -18.00
CA ALA A 21 50.41 25.75 -16.74
C ALA A 21 49.37 25.38 -15.67
N ALA A 22 48.26 26.12 -15.58
CA ALA A 22 47.17 25.82 -14.64
C ALA A 22 46.46 24.50 -14.98
N LYS A 23 46.15 24.28 -16.27
CA LYS A 23 45.55 23.01 -16.75
C LYS A 23 46.50 21.83 -16.48
N GLY A 24 47.80 22.00 -16.78
CA GLY A 24 48.83 20.99 -16.53
C GLY A 24 48.95 20.61 -15.05
N ARG A 25 49.05 21.61 -14.16
CA ARG A 25 49.13 21.40 -12.70
C ARG A 25 47.91 20.65 -12.16
N LEU A 26 46.70 21.03 -12.58
CA LEU A 26 45.48 20.35 -12.14
C LEU A 26 45.43 18.91 -12.66
N SER A 27 45.78 18.69 -13.93
CA SER A 27 45.84 17.35 -14.53
C SER A 27 46.84 16.45 -13.80
N GLU A 28 48.02 16.98 -13.44
CA GLU A 28 49.03 16.24 -12.69
C GLU A 28 48.53 15.83 -11.30
N LEU A 29 47.82 16.72 -10.59
CA LEU A 29 47.27 16.39 -9.27
C LEU A 29 46.14 15.37 -9.35
N LEU A 30 45.28 15.45 -10.37
CA LEU A 30 44.25 14.43 -10.61
C LEU A 30 44.87 13.05 -10.85
N HIS A 31 45.93 12.97 -11.64
CA HIS A 31 46.66 11.72 -11.88
C HIS A 31 47.39 11.23 -10.62
N ARG A 32 48.15 12.10 -9.96
CA ARG A 32 48.93 11.79 -8.75
C ARG A 32 48.08 11.22 -7.62
N TYR A 33 46.84 11.68 -7.50
CA TYR A 33 45.90 11.23 -6.47
C TYR A 33 44.89 10.18 -6.96
N ASP A 34 45.12 9.61 -8.15
CA ASP A 34 44.27 8.57 -8.74
C ASP A 34 42.80 8.99 -8.85
N LEU A 35 42.55 10.28 -9.11
CA LEU A 35 41.21 10.84 -9.30
C LEU A 35 40.76 10.77 -10.76
N GLU A 36 41.68 10.55 -11.69
CA GLU A 36 41.39 10.46 -13.13
C GLU A 36 40.47 9.29 -13.50
N GLN A 37 40.43 8.24 -12.67
CA GLN A 37 39.48 7.14 -12.83
C GLN A 37 38.02 7.59 -12.64
N TYR A 38 37.80 8.67 -11.87
CA TYR A 38 36.49 9.24 -11.57
C TYR A 38 36.20 10.49 -12.42
N VAL A 39 37.16 11.41 -12.53
CA VAL A 39 36.97 12.73 -13.13
C VAL A 39 38.17 13.15 -13.97
N THR A 40 37.93 13.53 -15.23
CA THR A 40 38.97 14.01 -16.15
C THR A 40 39.15 15.53 -16.06
N ILE A 41 40.29 16.02 -16.53
CA ILE A 41 40.54 17.47 -16.63
C ILE A 41 39.48 18.20 -17.47
N ASP A 42 38.98 17.57 -18.54
CA ASP A 42 37.96 18.17 -19.40
C ASP A 42 36.59 18.23 -18.70
N THR A 43 36.27 17.25 -17.83
CA THR A 43 35.09 17.33 -16.96
C THR A 43 35.18 18.50 -15.98
N VAL A 44 36.35 18.70 -15.36
CA VAL A 44 36.55 19.86 -14.47
C VAL A 44 36.50 21.18 -15.25
N GLU A 45 37.08 21.23 -16.45
CA GLU A 45 36.96 22.39 -17.34
C GLU A 45 35.50 22.71 -17.67
N ARG A 46 34.68 21.70 -17.97
CA ARG A 46 33.23 21.89 -18.15
C ARG A 46 32.59 22.48 -16.90
N TRP A 47 32.88 21.96 -15.72
CA TRP A 47 32.35 22.51 -14.46
C TRP A 47 32.76 23.98 -14.26
N CYS A 48 34.01 24.34 -14.56
CA CYS A 48 34.47 25.73 -14.51
C CYS A 48 33.70 26.63 -15.49
N ARG A 49 33.36 26.14 -16.69
CA ARG A 49 32.56 26.88 -17.68
C ARG A 49 31.09 27.01 -17.24
N GLU A 50 30.52 25.99 -16.62
CA GLU A 50 29.17 26.03 -16.03
C GLU A 50 29.07 27.05 -14.88
N ALA A 51 30.19 27.29 -14.18
CA ALA A 51 30.24 28.32 -13.15
C ALA A 51 30.10 29.75 -13.70
N ALA A 52 30.56 29.97 -14.93
CA ALA A 52 30.40 31.23 -15.63
C ALA A 52 28.93 31.61 -15.89
N THR A 53 28.07 30.59 -16.07
CA THR A 53 26.65 30.76 -16.42
C THR A 53 25.73 30.60 -15.21
N GLY A 54 26.29 30.45 -14.00
CA GLY A 54 25.53 30.24 -12.77
C GLY A 54 24.86 28.85 -12.67
N LYS A 55 25.16 27.91 -13.58
CA LYS A 55 24.65 26.52 -13.48
C LYS A 55 25.28 25.78 -12.29
N ARG A 56 26.52 26.15 -11.95
CA ARG A 56 27.32 25.58 -10.86
C ARG A 56 28.05 26.70 -10.14
N SER A 57 28.38 26.58 -8.86
CA SER A 57 29.26 27.54 -8.17
C SER A 57 30.71 27.03 -8.12
N THR A 58 31.67 27.91 -7.91
CA THR A 58 33.06 27.51 -7.61
C THR A 58 33.14 26.67 -6.34
N THR A 59 32.31 26.97 -5.34
CA THR A 59 32.16 26.17 -4.11
C THR A 59 31.69 24.74 -4.40
N ASP A 60 30.78 24.54 -5.37
CA ASP A 60 30.35 23.19 -5.76
C ASP A 60 31.52 22.40 -6.36
N ILE A 61 32.37 23.04 -7.19
CA ILE A 61 33.58 22.40 -7.75
C ILE A 61 34.52 21.95 -6.64
N MET A 62 34.74 22.80 -5.62
CA MET A 62 35.54 22.44 -4.44
C MET A 62 34.92 21.25 -3.70
N SER A 63 33.60 21.28 -3.46
CA SER A 63 32.87 20.23 -2.74
C SER A 63 32.97 18.88 -3.45
N LEU A 64 32.85 18.87 -4.77
CA LEU A 64 32.95 17.67 -5.60
C LEU A 64 34.35 17.06 -5.59
N LEU A 65 35.39 17.88 -5.80
CA LEU A 65 36.78 17.42 -5.76
C LEU A 65 37.15 16.91 -4.36
N ALA A 66 36.70 17.60 -3.31
CA ALA A 66 36.89 17.14 -1.94
C ALA A 66 36.17 15.83 -1.64
N GLY A 67 34.92 15.68 -2.11
CA GLY A 67 34.14 14.46 -1.95
C GLY A 67 34.74 13.25 -2.68
N LEU A 68 35.23 13.44 -3.91
CA LEU A 68 35.93 12.40 -4.68
C LEU A 68 37.27 12.01 -4.06
N ALA A 69 38.06 13.00 -3.61
CA ALA A 69 39.29 12.75 -2.86
C ALA A 69 39.02 11.97 -1.56
N GLY A 70 37.86 12.17 -0.96
CA GLY A 70 37.44 11.48 0.26
C GLY A 70 38.48 11.58 1.38
N ASP A 71 38.65 10.49 2.14
CA ASP A 71 39.65 10.40 3.21
C ASP A 71 41.05 10.03 2.70
N ILE A 72 41.25 9.91 1.39
CA ILE A 72 42.53 9.53 0.76
C ILE A 72 43.55 10.66 0.94
N LEU A 73 43.09 11.91 0.80
CA LEU A 73 43.95 13.09 0.91
C LEU A 73 43.90 13.72 2.30
N LYS A 74 45.09 13.95 2.88
CA LYS A 74 45.23 14.81 4.06
C LYS A 74 44.97 16.27 3.67
N LEU A 75 44.55 17.08 4.64
CA LEU A 75 44.18 18.49 4.46
C LEU A 75 45.14 19.30 3.56
N PRO A 76 46.49 19.24 3.70
CA PRO A 76 47.38 20.01 2.84
C PRO A 76 47.31 19.61 1.36
N ALA A 77 47.20 18.31 1.07
CA ALA A 77 47.08 17.79 -0.29
C ALA A 77 45.73 18.16 -0.92
N LEU A 78 44.65 18.06 -0.13
CA LEU A 78 43.32 18.48 -0.54
C LEU A 78 43.29 19.99 -0.85
N GLN A 79 43.89 20.82 0.00
CA GLN A 79 44.00 22.26 -0.24
C GLN A 79 44.79 22.55 -1.52
N GLY A 80 45.87 21.81 -1.78
CA GLY A 80 46.65 21.91 -3.01
C GLY A 80 45.81 21.61 -4.27
N LEU A 81 44.99 20.55 -4.23
CA LEU A 81 44.07 20.20 -5.31
C LEU A 81 43.00 21.29 -5.53
N ILE A 82 42.37 21.77 -4.46
CA ILE A 82 41.36 22.83 -4.52
C ILE A 82 41.97 24.11 -5.10
N ASN A 83 43.15 24.51 -4.62
CA ASN A 83 43.84 25.70 -5.12
C ASN A 83 44.18 25.56 -6.61
N ALA A 84 44.67 24.41 -7.05
CA ALA A 84 44.94 24.18 -8.47
C ALA A 84 43.67 24.27 -9.33
N ALA A 85 42.53 23.79 -8.84
CA ALA A 85 41.25 23.94 -9.53
C ALA A 85 40.79 25.40 -9.60
N MET A 86 41.02 26.18 -8.54
CA MET A 86 40.68 27.61 -8.53
C MET A 86 41.62 28.45 -9.39
N ASP A 87 42.92 28.14 -9.39
CA ASP A 87 43.88 28.75 -10.31
C ASP A 87 43.45 28.53 -11.76
N PHE A 88 43.07 27.29 -12.10
CA PHE A 88 42.56 26.95 -13.42
C PHE A 88 41.27 27.70 -13.77
N TYR A 89 40.28 27.73 -12.89
CA TYR A 89 39.05 28.50 -13.09
C TYR A 89 39.33 30.00 -13.35
N ASN A 90 40.23 30.60 -12.56
CA ASN A 90 40.52 32.03 -12.62
C ASN A 90 41.19 32.46 -13.93
N VAL A 91 41.94 31.57 -14.58
CA VAL A 91 42.63 31.86 -15.85
C VAL A 91 41.93 31.25 -17.08
N LEU A 92 40.85 30.49 -16.90
CA LEU A 92 40.09 29.88 -17.98
C LEU A 92 39.22 30.93 -18.71
N PRO A 93 39.41 31.16 -20.02
CA PRO A 93 38.53 32.01 -20.82
C PRO A 93 37.10 31.48 -20.87
N GLN A 94 36.12 32.33 -20.58
CA GLN A 94 34.71 31.94 -20.47
C GLN A 94 33.85 32.71 -21.50
N PRO A 95 33.02 32.02 -22.30
CA PRO A 95 32.09 32.69 -23.22
C PRO A 95 31.16 33.70 -22.54
N ALA A 96 30.66 33.38 -21.34
CA ALA A 96 29.83 34.28 -20.53
C ALA A 96 30.56 35.56 -20.07
N LEU A 97 31.90 35.57 -20.16
CA LEU A 97 32.75 36.72 -19.85
C LEU A 97 33.34 37.33 -21.14
N SER A 98 32.65 37.21 -22.28
CA SER A 98 33.10 37.74 -23.58
C SER A 98 34.47 37.18 -24.02
N GLY A 99 34.75 35.92 -23.68
CA GLY A 99 36.02 35.27 -24.00
C GLY A 99 37.19 35.66 -23.08
N LYS A 100 36.95 36.47 -22.04
CA LYS A 100 37.93 36.73 -20.97
C LYS A 100 37.81 35.70 -19.84
N SER A 101 38.86 35.58 -19.05
CA SER A 101 38.88 34.82 -17.81
C SER A 101 38.35 35.66 -16.63
N PRO A 102 37.93 35.03 -15.52
CA PRO A 102 37.56 35.75 -14.30
C PRO A 102 38.63 36.73 -13.82
N ARG A 103 39.92 36.35 -13.93
CA ARG A 103 41.04 37.21 -13.57
C ARG A 103 41.16 38.44 -14.47
N GLU A 104 41.08 38.28 -15.79
CA GLU A 104 41.11 39.40 -16.74
C GLU A 104 39.93 40.35 -16.51
N LYS A 105 38.74 39.80 -16.29
CA LYS A 105 37.54 40.60 -16.00
C LYS A 105 37.64 41.36 -14.67
N SER A 106 38.28 40.76 -13.67
CA SER A 106 38.56 41.41 -12.39
C SER A 106 39.56 42.56 -12.55
N ALA A 107 40.62 42.36 -13.37
CA ALA A 107 41.58 43.41 -13.70
C ALA A 107 40.94 44.58 -14.47
N ASP A 108 40.03 44.30 -15.42
CA ASP A 108 39.30 45.33 -16.16
C ASP A 108 38.36 46.17 -15.28
N ALA A 109 37.82 45.59 -14.21
CA ALA A 109 36.76 46.22 -13.39
C ALA A 109 37.28 47.30 -12.43
N GLY A 110 38.59 47.36 -12.18
CA GLY A 110 39.20 48.27 -11.19
C GLY A 110 38.83 47.94 -9.74
N PHE A 111 39.69 48.29 -8.79
CA PHE A 111 39.44 48.10 -7.34
C PHE A 111 38.31 49.03 -6.85
N GLY A 112 37.05 48.59 -7.00
CA GLY A 112 35.87 49.23 -6.43
C GLY A 112 35.19 48.28 -5.45
N SER A 113 35.06 48.71 -4.20
CA SER A 113 34.43 47.97 -3.10
C SER A 113 32.95 47.65 -3.38
N ARG A 114 32.67 46.54 -4.07
CA ARG A 114 31.35 45.92 -4.03
C ARG A 114 31.31 45.02 -2.81
N GLY A 115 30.26 45.18 -1.99
CA GLY A 115 30.06 44.38 -0.79
C GLY A 115 30.17 42.89 -1.10
N PHE A 116 31.01 42.19 -0.36
CA PHE A 116 31.16 40.75 -0.45
C PHE A 116 29.99 40.09 0.29
N SER A 117 29.22 39.23 -0.38
CA SER A 117 28.40 38.25 0.33
C SER A 117 29.29 37.05 0.61
N THR A 118 29.65 36.85 1.88
CA THR A 118 30.32 35.64 2.33
C THR A 118 29.27 34.58 2.64
N GLU A 119 29.20 33.54 1.81
CA GLU A 119 28.50 32.30 2.15
C GLU A 119 29.52 31.32 2.74
N GLU A 120 29.39 31.00 4.03
CA GLU A 120 30.13 29.91 4.64
C GLU A 120 29.43 28.59 4.33
N ARG A 121 30.14 27.67 3.65
CA ARG A 121 29.63 26.33 3.33
C ARG A 121 30.69 25.29 3.64
N GLU A 122 30.31 24.22 4.32
CA GLU A 122 31.21 23.13 4.61
C GLU A 122 31.54 22.34 3.33
N VAL A 123 32.84 22.14 3.07
CA VAL A 123 33.35 21.48 1.86
C VAL A 123 33.75 20.04 2.18
N GLY A 124 33.27 19.07 1.38
CA GLY A 124 33.67 17.66 1.47
C GLY A 124 32.75 16.73 2.26
N GLY A 125 31.77 17.26 3.00
CA GLY A 125 30.61 16.51 3.50
C GLY A 125 30.92 15.31 4.39
N ARG A 126 31.66 15.48 5.49
CA ARG A 126 31.92 14.37 6.45
C ARG A 126 30.70 14.01 7.32
N ASP A 127 29.70 14.88 7.37
CA ASP A 127 28.55 14.75 8.28
C ASP A 127 27.54 13.66 7.89
N PHE A 128 27.39 13.36 6.59
CA PHE A 128 26.39 12.37 6.16
C PHE A 128 26.79 10.93 6.52
N MET A 129 28.08 10.65 6.77
CA MET A 129 28.53 9.29 7.13
C MET A 129 27.95 8.82 8.46
N LYS A 130 27.71 9.75 9.39
CA LYS A 130 27.00 9.46 10.63
C LYS A 130 25.55 9.08 10.33
N LEU A 131 24.88 9.83 9.45
CA LEU A 131 23.50 9.53 9.04
C LEU A 131 23.38 8.17 8.35
N VAL A 132 24.35 7.80 7.50
CA VAL A 132 24.41 6.46 6.89
C VAL A 132 24.59 5.37 7.95
N THR A 133 25.46 5.60 8.93
CA THR A 133 25.67 4.67 10.05
C THR A 133 24.40 4.49 10.87
N ASP A 134 23.69 5.59 11.17
CA ASP A 134 22.39 5.55 11.85
C ASP A 134 21.37 4.74 11.05
N ALA A 135 21.30 4.93 9.72
CA ALA A 135 20.39 4.20 8.84
C ALA A 135 20.68 2.69 8.86
N HIS A 136 21.96 2.30 8.87
CA HIS A 136 22.36 0.90 9.00
C HIS A 136 22.03 0.31 10.37
N SER A 137 22.14 1.10 11.44
CA SER A 137 21.74 0.66 12.78
C SER A 137 20.24 0.39 12.87
N LEU A 138 19.43 1.20 12.18
CA LEU A 138 17.99 1.03 12.08
C LEU A 138 17.62 -0.22 11.28
N ILE A 139 18.28 -0.47 10.14
CA ILE A 139 18.15 -1.74 9.40
C ILE A 139 18.49 -2.94 10.30
N SER A 140 19.60 -2.85 11.05
CA SER A 140 20.05 -3.93 11.93
C SER A 140 19.10 -4.22 13.09
N SER A 141 18.26 -3.23 13.43
CA SER A 141 17.24 -3.31 14.47
C SER A 141 15.83 -3.56 13.90
N ASP A 142 15.73 -3.94 12.62
CA ASP A 142 14.48 -4.14 11.88
C ASP A 142 13.54 -2.91 11.80
N ASP A 143 14.03 -1.69 12.09
CA ASP A 143 13.26 -0.45 11.94
C ASP A 143 13.45 0.15 10.54
N TYR A 144 12.92 -0.56 9.55
CA TYR A 144 13.06 -0.20 8.14
C TYR A 144 12.38 1.13 7.77
N PRO A 145 11.18 1.49 8.27
CA PRO A 145 10.59 2.80 7.99
C PRO A 145 11.47 3.95 8.45
N ALA A 146 12.03 3.89 9.67
CA ALA A 146 12.95 4.92 10.15
C ALA A 146 14.26 4.93 9.34
N ALA A 147 14.73 3.77 8.89
CA ALA A 147 15.90 3.69 8.01
C ALA A 147 15.65 4.39 6.67
N VAL A 148 14.46 4.24 6.07
CA VAL A 148 14.08 4.94 4.83
C VAL A 148 14.13 6.46 5.02
N GLU A 149 13.54 6.99 6.10
CA GLU A 149 13.61 8.42 6.41
C GLU A 149 15.04 8.92 6.63
N LYS A 150 15.87 8.10 7.28
CA LYS A 150 17.27 8.42 7.49
C LYS A 150 18.03 8.46 6.16
N PHE A 151 17.79 7.53 5.24
CA PHE A 151 18.37 7.59 3.88
C PHE A 151 17.89 8.81 3.10
N ASN A 152 16.60 9.18 3.21
CA ASN A 152 16.11 10.42 2.60
C ASN A 152 16.87 11.65 3.14
N THR A 153 17.12 11.68 4.45
CA THR A 153 17.95 12.73 5.07
C THR A 153 19.36 12.74 4.48
N VAL A 154 19.99 11.57 4.29
CA VAL A 154 21.31 11.47 3.63
C VAL A 154 21.27 12.07 2.22
N PHE A 155 20.28 11.71 1.40
CA PHE A 155 20.16 12.25 0.04
C PHE A 155 19.91 13.76 0.03
N ALA A 156 19.11 14.28 0.96
CA ALA A 156 18.91 15.72 1.14
C ALA A 156 20.22 16.43 1.48
N THR A 157 20.98 15.93 2.45
CA THR A 157 22.28 16.50 2.85
C THR A 157 23.27 16.49 1.68
N LEU A 158 23.34 15.40 0.91
CA LEU A 158 24.22 15.33 -0.26
C LEU A 158 23.83 16.32 -1.37
N LEU A 159 22.53 16.51 -1.60
CA LEU A 159 22.00 17.49 -2.55
C LEU A 159 22.23 18.94 -2.10
N GLU A 160 22.12 19.20 -0.80
CA GLU A 160 22.35 20.50 -0.18
C GLU A 160 23.83 20.85 -0.21
N GLN A 161 24.72 19.90 0.12
CA GLN A 161 26.17 20.10 0.13
C GLN A 161 26.81 20.00 -1.26
N LYS A 162 26.04 19.59 -2.28
CA LYS A 162 26.48 19.41 -3.68
C LYS A 162 27.74 18.54 -3.77
N THR A 163 27.77 17.45 -3.02
CA THR A 163 28.96 16.57 -2.87
C THR A 163 28.69 15.13 -3.32
N VAL A 164 29.77 14.33 -3.39
CA VAL A 164 29.78 12.93 -3.84
C VAL A 164 30.81 12.11 -3.07
N ARG A 165 30.77 10.79 -3.24
CA ARG A 165 31.87 9.88 -2.86
C ARG A 165 32.14 8.85 -3.97
N PRO A 166 33.35 8.29 -4.05
CA PRO A 166 33.65 7.21 -4.99
C PRO A 166 32.69 6.02 -4.93
N ASP A 167 32.24 5.65 -3.72
CA ASP A 167 31.40 4.48 -3.47
C ASP A 167 29.91 4.82 -3.31
N ILE A 168 29.45 5.93 -3.89
CA ILE A 168 28.07 6.42 -3.72
C ILE A 168 27.00 5.44 -4.22
N TYR A 169 27.34 4.57 -5.18
CA TYR A 169 26.47 3.50 -5.65
C TYR A 169 26.03 2.55 -4.53
N ARG A 170 26.85 2.39 -3.48
CA ARG A 170 26.51 1.56 -2.30
C ARG A 170 25.33 2.12 -1.52
N LEU A 171 25.23 3.44 -1.44
CA LEU A 171 24.13 4.12 -0.74
C LEU A 171 22.77 3.74 -1.34
N PHE A 172 22.67 3.70 -2.66
CA PHE A 172 21.45 3.32 -3.38
C PHE A 172 21.05 1.86 -3.09
N ALA A 173 21.98 0.91 -3.10
CA ALA A 173 21.64 -0.49 -2.79
C ALA A 173 21.25 -0.69 -1.32
N ASN A 174 21.90 0.02 -0.40
CA ASN A 174 21.55 -0.04 1.02
C ASN A 174 20.16 0.56 1.27
N ALA A 175 19.86 1.70 0.62
CA ALA A 175 18.53 2.28 0.64
C ALA A 175 17.50 1.32 0.05
N ALA A 176 17.81 0.58 -1.03
CA ALA A 176 16.91 -0.42 -1.61
C ALA A 176 16.50 -1.50 -0.59
N VAL A 177 17.45 -2.01 0.21
CA VAL A 177 17.16 -2.99 1.27
C VAL A 177 16.23 -2.40 2.33
N ALA A 178 16.47 -1.15 2.75
CA ALA A 178 15.56 -0.47 3.67
C ALA A 178 14.13 -0.35 3.10
N HIS A 179 14.01 -0.02 1.81
CA HIS A 179 12.72 0.10 1.14
C HIS A 179 12.01 -1.26 1.05
N PHE A 180 12.73 -2.35 0.75
CA PHE A 180 12.14 -3.70 0.80
C PHE A 180 11.64 -4.04 2.21
N GLY A 181 12.44 -3.79 3.25
CA GLY A 181 12.04 -3.99 4.65
C GLY A 181 10.87 -3.13 5.08
N ALA A 182 10.74 -1.93 4.53
CA ALA A 182 9.60 -1.06 4.74
C ALA A 182 8.39 -1.44 3.86
N GLY A 183 8.47 -2.49 3.02
CA GLY A 183 7.41 -2.90 2.09
C GLY A 183 7.24 -2.02 0.83
N LEU A 184 8.13 -1.06 0.60
CA LEU A 184 8.22 -0.16 -0.55
C LEU A 184 8.92 -0.87 -1.72
N GLU A 185 8.27 -1.89 -2.28
CA GLU A 185 8.90 -2.80 -3.23
C GLU A 185 9.33 -2.11 -4.54
N VAL A 186 8.46 -1.27 -5.10
CA VAL A 186 8.71 -0.59 -6.38
C VAL A 186 9.87 0.39 -6.26
N GLU A 187 9.89 1.16 -5.18
CA GLU A 187 10.95 2.11 -4.86
C GLU A 187 12.27 1.41 -4.55
N GLY A 188 12.23 0.31 -3.80
CA GLY A 188 13.40 -0.52 -3.52
C GLY A 188 14.02 -1.09 -4.79
N SER A 189 13.22 -1.63 -5.71
CA SER A 189 13.70 -2.10 -7.00
C SER A 189 14.34 -0.98 -7.81
N LEU A 190 13.73 0.20 -7.86
CA LEU A 190 14.26 1.33 -8.62
C LEU A 190 15.62 1.81 -8.07
N LEU A 191 15.77 1.88 -6.75
CA LEU A 191 17.04 2.23 -6.11
C LEU A 191 18.13 1.20 -6.43
N LEU A 192 17.78 -0.07 -6.44
CA LEU A 192 18.71 -1.14 -6.76
C LEU A 192 19.18 -1.07 -8.21
N ASP A 193 18.26 -0.78 -9.14
CA ASP A 193 18.60 -0.55 -10.55
C ASP A 193 19.53 0.67 -10.69
N LYS A 194 19.29 1.76 -9.95
CA LYS A 194 20.17 2.95 -9.96
C LYS A 194 21.55 2.68 -9.37
N SER A 195 21.65 1.82 -8.37
CA SER A 195 22.94 1.36 -7.86
C SER A 195 23.77 0.66 -8.95
N LEU A 196 23.15 -0.26 -9.70
CA LEU A 196 23.79 -0.98 -10.79
C LEU A 196 24.06 -0.11 -12.02
N GLU A 197 23.25 0.92 -12.26
CA GLU A 197 23.49 1.91 -13.32
C GLU A 197 24.75 2.74 -13.04
N LEU A 198 24.98 3.12 -11.77
CA LEU A 198 26.20 3.82 -11.34
C LEU A 198 27.42 2.89 -11.40
N ASN A 199 27.29 1.66 -10.88
CA ASN A 199 28.36 0.67 -10.94
C ASN A 199 27.82 -0.75 -11.22
N PRO A 200 27.93 -1.24 -12.48
CA PRO A 200 27.48 -2.57 -12.88
C PRO A 200 28.25 -3.72 -12.22
N ASN A 201 29.45 -3.45 -11.72
CA ASN A 201 30.33 -4.43 -11.06
C ASN A 201 30.19 -4.42 -9.53
N TYR A 202 29.15 -3.75 -8.99
CA TYR A 202 28.88 -3.77 -7.56
C TYR A 202 28.25 -5.10 -7.12
N ASP A 203 29.07 -6.00 -6.60
CA ASP A 203 28.71 -7.37 -6.21
C ASP A 203 27.49 -7.46 -5.28
N PHE A 204 27.38 -6.60 -4.26
CA PHE A 204 26.24 -6.61 -3.33
C PHE A 204 24.94 -6.26 -4.03
N ALA A 205 24.93 -5.26 -4.92
CA ALA A 205 23.74 -4.92 -5.68
C ALA A 205 23.35 -6.04 -6.65
N ILE A 206 24.33 -6.67 -7.32
CA ILE A 206 24.10 -7.84 -8.19
C ILE A 206 23.48 -8.99 -7.41
N MET A 207 24.06 -9.34 -6.24
CA MET A 207 23.54 -10.41 -5.39
C MET A 207 22.16 -10.08 -4.84
N THR A 208 21.94 -8.83 -4.42
CA THR A 208 20.64 -8.37 -3.92
C THR A 208 19.60 -8.41 -5.02
N LYS A 209 19.94 -8.05 -6.26
CA LYS A 209 19.03 -8.13 -7.41
C LYS A 209 18.67 -9.58 -7.73
N LYS A 210 19.64 -10.50 -7.72
CA LYS A 210 19.39 -11.94 -7.87
C LYS A 210 18.50 -12.51 -6.76
N LYS A 211 18.67 -12.05 -5.51
CA LYS A 211 17.78 -12.44 -4.40
C LYS A 211 16.36 -11.92 -4.62
N TYR A 212 16.23 -10.66 -5.03
CA TYR A 212 14.94 -10.04 -5.36
C TYR A 212 14.23 -10.78 -6.50
N ASP A 213 14.92 -11.04 -7.61
CA ASP A 213 14.36 -11.71 -8.79
C ASP A 213 13.92 -13.16 -8.51
N ARG A 214 14.51 -13.81 -7.50
CA ARG A 214 14.11 -15.15 -7.02
C ARG A 214 12.98 -15.12 -5.98
N GLY A 215 12.55 -13.94 -5.54
CA GLY A 215 11.51 -13.76 -4.54
C GLY A 215 11.98 -13.86 -3.09
N ASP A 216 13.30 -13.86 -2.82
CA ASP A 216 13.84 -14.01 -1.46
C ASP A 216 13.42 -12.87 -0.52
N PHE A 217 13.04 -11.71 -1.07
CA PHE A 217 12.54 -10.55 -0.33
C PHE A 217 11.01 -10.55 -0.10
N ALA A 218 10.26 -11.50 -0.67
CA ALA A 218 8.79 -11.47 -0.66
C ALA A 218 8.22 -11.40 0.77
N MET A 219 8.75 -12.20 1.70
CA MET A 219 8.30 -12.18 3.10
C MET A 219 8.69 -10.90 3.83
N LEU A 220 9.87 -10.33 3.54
CA LEU A 220 10.32 -9.08 4.13
C LEU A 220 9.44 -7.91 3.65
N VAL A 221 9.13 -7.86 2.36
CA VAL A 221 8.23 -6.87 1.75
C VAL A 221 6.82 -7.00 2.32
N LEU A 222 6.30 -8.22 2.43
CA LEU A 222 4.98 -8.47 3.01
C LEU A 222 4.91 -8.00 4.46
N ARG A 223 5.92 -8.36 5.28
CA ARG A 223 6.02 -7.89 6.68
C ARG A 223 6.01 -6.36 6.75
N GLY A 224 6.86 -5.68 6.00
CA GLY A 224 6.91 -4.21 5.99
C GLY A 224 5.62 -3.56 5.49
N ARG A 225 4.92 -4.20 4.53
CA ARG A 225 3.60 -3.75 4.06
C ARG A 225 2.55 -3.92 5.16
N VAL A 226 2.51 -5.07 5.82
CA VAL A 226 1.61 -5.31 6.97
C VAL A 226 1.92 -4.36 8.10
N GLU A 227 3.18 -4.11 8.46
CA GLU A 227 3.57 -3.18 9.52
C GLU A 227 3.21 -1.73 9.19
N ARG A 228 3.30 -1.30 7.92
CA ARG A 228 2.83 0.03 7.53
C ARG A 228 1.33 0.13 7.49
N LEU A 229 0.63 -0.90 7.02
CA LEU A 229 -0.82 -0.95 7.07
C LEU A 229 -1.30 -0.96 8.51
N SER A 230 -0.63 -1.72 9.38
CA SER A 230 -0.92 -1.79 10.81
C SER A 230 -0.57 -0.51 11.55
N LYS A 231 0.54 0.16 11.21
CA LYS A 231 0.89 1.48 11.76
C LYS A 231 -0.03 2.58 11.21
N SER A 232 -0.46 2.50 9.95
CA SER A 232 -1.49 3.39 9.39
C SER A 232 -2.86 3.14 10.02
N SER A 233 -3.13 1.92 10.48
CA SER A 233 -4.33 1.59 11.24
C SER A 233 -4.19 1.81 12.76
N GLN A 234 -2.96 1.97 13.29
CA GLN A 234 -2.68 2.23 14.71
C GLN A 234 -2.43 3.73 15.02
N ASN A 235 -1.94 4.50 14.05
CA ASN A 235 -1.70 5.96 14.17
C ASN A 235 -2.85 6.82 13.64
N ALA A 236 -3.89 6.21 13.07
CA ALA A 236 -5.15 6.88 12.78
C ALA A 236 -6.14 6.47 13.87
N GLU A 237 -6.64 7.43 14.65
CA GLU A 237 -7.95 7.28 15.30
C GLU A 237 -8.98 7.11 14.19
N ARG A 238 -9.15 5.90 13.66
CA ARG A 238 -10.24 5.61 12.75
C ARG A 238 -11.53 5.72 13.53
N TRP A 239 -12.48 6.45 12.98
CA TRP A 239 -13.83 6.45 13.46
C TRP A 239 -14.39 5.04 13.34
N ASP A 240 -15.04 4.59 14.41
CA ASP A 240 -15.78 3.34 14.43
C ASP A 240 -17.25 3.72 14.59
N LEU A 241 -18.10 3.11 13.75
CA LEU A 241 -19.53 3.37 13.76
C LEU A 241 -20.12 3.05 15.13
N GLU A 242 -19.72 1.94 15.75
CA GLU A 242 -20.40 1.46 16.95
C GLU A 242 -20.25 2.42 18.14
N PRO A 243 -19.05 2.92 18.51
CA PRO A 243 -18.92 3.96 19.53
C PRO A 243 -19.70 5.25 19.20
N ILE A 244 -19.70 5.70 17.95
CA ILE A 244 -20.47 6.90 17.53
C ILE A 244 -21.98 6.65 17.69
N ARG A 245 -22.43 5.47 17.27
CA ARG A 245 -23.83 5.06 17.25
C ARG A 245 -24.38 4.86 18.65
N SER A 246 -23.68 4.15 19.53
CA SER A 246 -24.20 3.71 20.83
C SER A 246 -23.70 4.51 22.04
N GLU A 247 -22.49 5.07 22.00
CA GLU A 247 -21.88 5.74 23.15
C GLU A 247 -21.94 7.28 23.06
N TRP A 248 -21.81 7.85 21.86
CA TRP A 248 -21.77 9.30 21.69
C TRP A 248 -23.16 9.94 21.83
N SER A 249 -23.26 11.02 22.61
CA SER A 249 -24.47 11.84 22.63
C SER A 249 -24.68 12.57 21.29
N THR A 250 -25.93 12.86 20.95
CA THR A 250 -26.27 13.60 19.72
C THR A 250 -25.59 14.97 19.66
N SER A 251 -25.38 15.61 20.81
CA SER A 251 -24.64 16.88 20.90
C SER A 251 -23.16 16.73 20.51
N GLN A 252 -22.51 15.64 20.94
CA GLN A 252 -21.13 15.34 20.54
C GLN A 252 -21.01 15.13 19.03
N ILE A 253 -21.95 14.37 18.43
CA ILE A 253 -21.97 14.14 16.99
C ILE A 253 -22.12 15.46 16.23
N ILE A 254 -23.10 16.29 16.58
CA ILE A 254 -23.32 17.60 15.92
C ILE A 254 -22.11 18.52 16.08
N LYS A 255 -21.51 18.56 17.29
CA LYS A 255 -20.34 19.40 17.55
C LYS A 255 -19.15 18.99 16.68
N GLN A 256 -18.95 17.69 16.48
CA GLN A 256 -17.88 17.17 15.63
C GLN A 256 -18.18 17.40 14.14
N LEU A 257 -19.42 17.19 13.69
CA LEU A 257 -19.84 17.56 12.32
C LEU A 257 -19.54 19.03 12.01
N ALA A 258 -19.81 19.93 12.97
CA ALA A 258 -19.54 21.35 12.82
C ALA A 258 -18.04 21.69 12.68
N VAL A 259 -17.14 20.87 13.24
CA VAL A 259 -15.68 21.00 13.02
C VAL A 259 -15.33 20.76 11.56
N TYR A 260 -16.06 19.86 10.89
CA TYR A 260 -15.88 19.54 9.47
C TYR A 260 -16.73 20.37 8.53
N GLY A 261 -17.28 21.50 8.99
CA GLY A 261 -18.07 22.41 8.15
C GLY A 261 -19.55 22.04 8.02
N ILE A 262 -19.98 20.89 8.54
CA ILE A 262 -21.35 20.40 8.43
C ILE A 262 -22.17 20.91 9.61
N LYS A 263 -23.05 21.86 9.32
CA LYS A 263 -23.99 22.41 10.30
C LYS A 263 -25.35 21.76 10.10
N THR A 264 -25.83 21.08 11.13
CA THR A 264 -27.16 20.48 11.13
C THR A 264 -27.77 20.51 12.53
N ASN A 265 -29.07 20.28 12.58
CA ASN A 265 -29.83 20.03 13.80
C ASN A 265 -30.97 19.06 13.48
N LYS A 266 -31.70 18.59 14.50
CA LYS A 266 -32.75 17.60 14.32
C LYS A 266 -33.77 17.96 13.24
N ASN A 267 -34.25 19.21 13.20
CA ASN A 267 -35.29 19.63 12.27
C ASN A 267 -34.76 19.73 10.84
N GLU A 268 -33.54 20.24 10.69
CA GLU A 268 -32.86 20.34 9.39
C GLU A 268 -32.50 18.96 8.83
N PHE A 269 -31.92 18.08 9.65
CA PHE A 269 -31.61 16.71 9.27
C PHE A 269 -32.85 15.98 8.77
N ILE A 270 -33.94 15.97 9.55
CA ILE A 270 -35.19 15.28 9.15
C ILE A 270 -35.75 15.85 7.84
N LYS A 271 -35.65 17.17 7.64
CA LYS A 271 -36.10 17.82 6.40
C LYS A 271 -35.29 17.35 5.20
N VAL A 272 -33.97 17.24 5.34
CA VAL A 272 -33.07 16.79 4.27
C VAL A 272 -33.22 15.28 4.03
N ALA A 273 -33.23 14.48 5.10
CA ALA A 273 -33.39 13.02 5.04
C ALA A 273 -34.64 12.58 4.30
N LYS A 274 -35.75 13.33 4.39
CA LYS A 274 -36.98 13.02 3.65
C LYS A 274 -36.87 13.13 2.12
N LYS A 275 -35.78 13.68 1.59
CA LYS A 275 -35.52 13.70 0.14
C LYS A 275 -34.82 12.43 -0.36
N TYR A 276 -34.23 11.64 0.55
CA TYR A 276 -33.38 10.50 0.23
C TYR A 276 -33.90 9.22 0.89
N PHE A 277 -33.44 8.08 0.37
CA PHE A 277 -33.66 6.76 0.96
C PHE A 277 -32.36 6.05 1.33
N SER A 278 -31.22 6.69 1.12
CA SER A 278 -29.91 6.20 1.57
C SER A 278 -29.23 7.27 2.41
N THR A 279 -28.54 6.83 3.47
CA THR A 279 -27.64 7.70 4.25
C THR A 279 -26.49 8.17 3.41
N ASP A 280 -26.04 7.33 2.46
CA ASP A 280 -24.92 7.60 1.59
C ASP A 280 -25.29 8.66 0.56
N ASP A 281 -26.43 8.50 -0.13
CA ASP A 281 -26.95 9.52 -1.06
C ASP A 281 -27.10 10.89 -0.38
N LEU A 282 -27.59 10.93 0.86
CA LEU A 282 -27.71 12.18 1.62
C LEU A 282 -26.34 12.81 1.85
N VAL A 283 -25.35 12.00 2.26
CA VAL A 283 -24.02 12.51 2.55
C VAL A 283 -23.38 13.03 1.27
N GLU A 284 -23.40 12.26 0.18
CA GLU A 284 -22.83 12.65 -1.12
C GLU A 284 -23.43 13.96 -1.64
N GLU A 285 -24.76 14.04 -1.66
CA GLU A 285 -25.46 15.11 -2.37
C GLU A 285 -25.65 16.38 -1.53
N GLU A 286 -25.67 16.28 -0.20
CA GLU A 286 -25.96 17.44 0.67
C GLU A 286 -24.81 17.80 1.61
N TRP A 287 -24.10 16.83 2.18
CA TRP A 287 -23.12 17.11 3.24
C TRP A 287 -21.70 17.20 2.71
N TYR A 288 -21.35 16.36 1.73
CA TYR A 288 -20.01 16.28 1.19
C TYR A 288 -19.59 17.58 0.49
N LEU A 289 -20.55 18.26 -0.16
CA LEU A 289 -20.36 19.59 -0.76
C LEU A 289 -19.94 20.68 0.25
N HIS A 290 -20.14 20.44 1.54
CA HIS A 290 -19.84 21.38 2.62
C HIS A 290 -18.70 20.91 3.53
N TYR A 291 -18.10 19.76 3.22
CA TYR A 291 -17.02 19.19 4.00
C TYR A 291 -15.75 20.03 3.91
N THR A 292 -15.19 20.41 5.06
CA THR A 292 -13.94 21.18 5.16
C THR A 292 -12.88 20.51 6.02
N GLY A 293 -12.97 19.19 6.22
CA GLY A 293 -12.00 18.44 7.00
C GLY A 293 -10.65 18.30 6.27
N PRO A 294 -9.56 18.00 7.01
CA PRO A 294 -8.21 18.08 6.48
C PRO A 294 -7.87 16.98 5.46
N ASP A 295 -8.40 15.75 5.64
CA ASP A 295 -8.03 14.57 4.85
C ASP A 295 -9.21 13.57 4.71
N ASP A 296 -9.18 12.71 3.68
CA ASP A 296 -10.18 11.64 3.37
C ASP A 296 -10.58 10.78 4.59
N TRP A 297 -9.70 10.60 5.59
CA TRP A 297 -9.98 9.79 6.79
C TRP A 297 -10.97 10.42 7.78
N HIS A 298 -11.09 11.74 7.79
CA HIS A 298 -12.06 12.44 8.65
C HIS A 298 -13.43 12.51 7.97
N GLU A 299 -13.50 12.12 6.69
CA GLU A 299 -14.73 11.95 5.93
C GLU A 299 -15.56 10.80 6.50
N ASP A 300 -14.93 9.67 6.87
CA ASP A 300 -15.57 8.48 7.46
C ASP A 300 -16.51 8.84 8.63
N PHE A 301 -16.12 9.80 9.47
CA PHE A 301 -16.97 10.29 10.56
C PHE A 301 -18.31 10.84 10.06
N VAL A 302 -18.32 11.55 8.94
CA VAL A 302 -19.51 12.19 8.38
C VAL A 302 -20.55 11.14 7.99
N TRP A 303 -20.10 10.08 7.32
CA TRP A 303 -20.93 8.93 6.95
C TRP A 303 -21.51 8.24 8.18
N MET A 304 -20.65 7.91 9.16
CA MET A 304 -21.06 7.27 10.42
C MET A 304 -22.00 8.16 11.25
N ALA A 305 -21.76 9.47 11.26
CA ALA A 305 -22.61 10.45 11.92
C ALA A 305 -23.98 10.57 11.25
N CYS A 306 -24.04 10.56 9.91
CA CYS A 306 -25.30 10.52 9.17
C CYS A 306 -26.11 9.28 9.57
N TYR A 307 -25.49 8.10 9.54
CA TYR A 307 -26.10 6.85 9.96
C TYR A 307 -26.66 6.92 11.38
N ALA A 308 -25.83 7.32 12.35
CA ALA A 308 -26.23 7.41 13.76
C ALA A 308 -27.35 8.44 14.00
N LEU A 309 -27.32 9.59 13.31
CA LEU A 309 -28.35 10.62 13.43
C LEU A 309 -29.66 10.17 12.77
N TRP A 310 -29.59 9.44 11.67
CA TRP A 310 -30.77 8.89 11.00
C TRP A 310 -31.50 7.91 11.91
N GLU A 311 -30.81 6.95 12.52
CA GLU A 311 -31.43 6.03 13.48
C GLU A 311 -32.11 6.76 14.66
N ARG A 312 -31.51 7.84 15.14
CA ARG A 312 -32.01 8.61 16.29
C ARG A 312 -33.20 9.50 15.95
N TRP A 313 -33.22 10.10 14.77
CA TRP A 313 -34.15 11.18 14.45
C TRP A 313 -35.18 10.81 13.39
N CYS A 314 -34.85 9.92 12.48
CA CYS A 314 -35.71 9.50 11.37
C CYS A 314 -36.42 8.17 11.68
N THR A 315 -36.96 8.03 12.89
CA THR A 315 -37.54 6.77 13.36
C THR A 315 -38.78 6.30 12.58
N SER A 316 -39.40 7.17 11.78
CA SER A 316 -40.55 6.88 10.91
C SER A 316 -40.22 6.96 9.42
N TRP A 317 -38.95 7.13 9.05
CA TRP A 317 -38.51 7.28 7.66
C TRP A 317 -37.33 6.34 7.39
N PRO A 318 -37.52 5.30 6.56
CA PRO A 318 -36.52 4.24 6.38
C PRO A 318 -35.30 4.72 5.58
N ALA A 319 -34.15 4.11 5.83
CA ALA A 319 -32.95 4.18 4.98
C ALA A 319 -32.53 2.77 4.55
N VAL A 320 -32.06 2.64 3.32
CA VAL A 320 -31.69 1.36 2.70
C VAL A 320 -30.47 0.78 3.41
N ASP A 321 -29.44 1.59 3.65
CA ASP A 321 -28.16 1.17 4.26
C ASP A 321 -28.38 0.65 5.69
N ILE A 322 -29.32 1.25 6.43
CA ILE A 322 -29.70 0.80 7.78
C ILE A 322 -30.49 -0.52 7.71
N LEU A 323 -31.39 -0.68 6.73
CA LEU A 323 -32.12 -1.93 6.54
C LEU A 323 -31.17 -3.07 6.15
N GLU A 324 -30.26 -2.83 5.21
CA GLU A 324 -29.21 -3.75 4.77
C GLU A 324 -28.33 -4.17 5.96
N SER A 325 -27.84 -3.20 6.74
CA SER A 325 -27.09 -3.47 7.97
C SER A 325 -27.91 -4.28 8.98
N THR A 326 -29.22 -4.04 9.09
CA THR A 326 -30.08 -4.81 10.01
C THR A 326 -30.20 -6.28 9.61
N PHE A 327 -30.26 -6.59 8.30
CA PHE A 327 -30.23 -7.97 7.81
C PHE A 327 -28.88 -8.64 8.09
N ALA A 328 -27.77 -7.93 7.91
CA ALA A 328 -26.43 -8.41 8.25
C ALA A 328 -26.28 -8.67 9.75
N ASP A 329 -26.68 -7.71 10.60
CA ASP A 329 -26.65 -7.82 12.06
C ASP A 329 -27.50 -9.00 12.57
N LEU A 330 -28.67 -9.25 11.95
CA LEU A 330 -29.49 -10.43 12.26
C LEU A 330 -28.73 -11.72 11.95
N ASN A 331 -28.12 -11.80 10.77
CA ASN A 331 -27.36 -12.99 10.37
C ASN A 331 -26.18 -13.24 11.33
N GLU A 332 -25.39 -12.20 11.64
CA GLU A 332 -24.30 -12.30 12.61
C GLU A 332 -24.80 -12.74 13.99
N ALA A 333 -25.90 -12.14 14.48
CA ALA A 333 -26.49 -12.50 15.76
C ALA A 333 -26.86 -13.99 15.81
N VAL A 334 -27.47 -14.53 14.74
CA VAL A 334 -27.84 -15.95 14.63
C VAL A 334 -26.63 -16.88 14.64
N PHE A 335 -25.53 -16.51 13.98
CA PHE A 335 -24.36 -17.38 13.81
C PHE A 335 -23.19 -17.13 14.81
N SER A 336 -23.31 -16.15 15.70
CA SER A 336 -22.24 -15.74 16.65
C SER A 336 -21.82 -16.79 17.69
N GLY A 337 -22.67 -17.77 18.00
CA GLY A 337 -22.35 -18.88 18.92
C GLY A 337 -22.29 -18.54 20.42
N ASP A 338 -22.77 -17.36 20.84
CA ASP A 338 -22.79 -16.91 22.25
C ASP A 338 -24.13 -17.23 22.98
N ASN A 339 -24.13 -17.37 24.31
CA ASN A 339 -25.35 -17.58 25.11
C ASN A 339 -26.26 -16.33 25.18
N LYS A 340 -25.83 -15.18 24.63
CA LYS A 340 -26.61 -13.93 24.51
C LYS A 340 -27.37 -13.79 23.19
N VAL A 341 -27.29 -14.80 22.31
CA VAL A 341 -27.87 -14.81 20.95
C VAL A 341 -29.35 -14.40 20.94
N ASP A 342 -30.17 -14.89 21.88
CA ASP A 342 -31.62 -14.64 21.86
C ASP A 342 -31.98 -13.14 21.97
N THR A 343 -31.29 -12.37 22.83
CA THR A 343 -31.59 -10.94 23.01
C THR A 343 -31.16 -10.10 21.80
N ALA A 344 -30.03 -10.44 21.18
CA ALA A 344 -29.54 -9.74 19.99
C ALA A 344 -30.44 -10.03 18.79
N VAL A 345 -30.83 -11.29 18.59
CA VAL A 345 -31.81 -11.70 17.56
C VAL A 345 -33.13 -10.98 17.78
N ASP A 346 -33.68 -11.01 18.99
CA ASP A 346 -34.96 -10.37 19.30
C ASP A 346 -34.95 -8.87 18.98
N LYS A 347 -33.85 -8.18 19.30
CA LYS A 347 -33.64 -6.77 18.95
C LYS A 347 -33.69 -6.53 17.44
N MET A 348 -33.01 -7.36 16.64
CA MET A 348 -33.01 -7.21 15.18
C MET A 348 -34.38 -7.51 14.56
N LEU A 349 -35.08 -8.53 15.06
CA LEU A 349 -36.45 -8.84 14.62
C LEU A 349 -37.41 -7.67 14.90
N ASP A 350 -37.28 -6.99 16.04
CA ASP A 350 -38.10 -5.81 16.36
C ASP A 350 -37.81 -4.64 15.42
N VAL A 351 -36.54 -4.42 15.06
CA VAL A 351 -36.16 -3.40 14.08
C VAL A 351 -36.78 -3.72 12.71
N LEU A 352 -36.63 -4.96 12.21
CA LEU A 352 -37.22 -5.37 10.93
C LEU A 352 -38.76 -5.26 10.94
N GLN A 353 -39.40 -5.61 12.06
CA GLN A 353 -40.85 -5.48 12.21
C GLN A 353 -41.31 -4.02 12.13
N LYS A 354 -40.52 -3.11 12.69
CA LYS A 354 -40.74 -1.67 12.57
C LYS A 354 -40.56 -1.21 11.12
N TYR A 355 -39.55 -1.70 10.41
CA TYR A 355 -39.35 -1.37 8.98
C TYR A 355 -40.58 -1.72 8.13
N LEU A 356 -41.18 -2.90 8.33
CA LEU A 356 -42.42 -3.28 7.65
C LEU A 356 -43.56 -2.27 7.82
N SER A 357 -43.57 -1.50 8.92
CA SER A 357 -44.62 -0.51 9.20
C SER A 357 -44.34 0.90 8.65
N ILE A 358 -43.10 1.21 8.27
CA ILE A 358 -42.68 2.56 7.84
C ILE A 358 -42.26 2.63 6.36
N CYS A 359 -42.01 1.48 5.73
CA CYS A 359 -41.67 1.40 4.31
C CYS A 359 -42.85 1.82 3.43
N HIS A 360 -42.54 2.58 2.38
CA HIS A 360 -43.49 3.06 1.38
C HIS A 360 -42.99 2.72 -0.04
N PRO A 361 -43.84 2.78 -1.08
CA PRO A 361 -43.54 2.20 -2.39
C PRO A 361 -42.24 2.71 -3.06
N GLU A 362 -41.92 3.99 -2.86
CA GLU A 362 -40.71 4.62 -3.40
C GLU A 362 -39.45 4.01 -2.76
N PHE A 363 -39.42 3.90 -1.42
CA PHE A 363 -38.35 3.21 -0.69
C PHE A 363 -38.14 1.78 -1.20
N ILE A 364 -39.23 1.02 -1.40
CA ILE A 364 -39.15 -0.36 -1.91
C ILE A 364 -38.56 -0.42 -3.31
N THR A 365 -38.86 0.57 -4.15
CA THR A 365 -38.28 0.67 -5.50
C THR A 365 -36.77 0.91 -5.43
N VAL A 366 -36.32 1.79 -4.54
CA VAL A 366 -34.88 2.06 -4.32
C VAL A 366 -34.18 0.83 -3.76
N TRP A 367 -34.72 0.23 -2.69
CA TRP A 367 -34.13 -0.96 -2.08
C TRP A 367 -34.01 -2.12 -3.07
N LYS A 368 -35.05 -2.43 -3.86
CA LYS A 368 -34.99 -3.49 -4.89
C LYS A 368 -34.00 -3.20 -6.02
N SER A 369 -33.62 -1.94 -6.20
CA SER A 369 -32.61 -1.52 -7.18
C SER A 369 -31.19 -1.54 -6.60
N SER A 370 -31.05 -1.68 -5.28
CA SER A 370 -29.75 -1.84 -4.60
C SER A 370 -29.07 -3.13 -5.05
N TYR A 371 -27.74 -3.09 -5.17
CA TYR A 371 -26.91 -4.26 -5.43
C TYR A 371 -27.03 -5.32 -4.30
N HIS A 372 -27.41 -4.91 -3.09
CA HIS A 372 -27.49 -5.79 -1.92
C HIS A 372 -28.84 -6.49 -1.73
N TYR A 373 -29.91 -6.08 -2.42
CA TYR A 373 -31.27 -6.63 -2.20
C TYR A 373 -31.34 -8.17 -2.22
N ALA A 374 -30.73 -8.76 -3.25
CA ALA A 374 -30.62 -10.20 -3.42
C ALA A 374 -29.91 -10.86 -2.23
N THR A 375 -28.80 -10.27 -1.80
CA THR A 375 -28.01 -10.70 -0.64
C THR A 375 -28.85 -10.60 0.65
N ASP A 376 -29.56 -9.50 0.88
CA ASP A 376 -30.41 -9.31 2.07
C ASP A 376 -31.44 -10.42 2.22
N VAL A 377 -32.16 -10.71 1.14
CA VAL A 377 -33.19 -11.76 1.13
C VAL A 377 -32.56 -13.12 1.45
N THR A 378 -31.39 -13.41 0.89
CA THR A 378 -30.73 -14.70 1.09
C THR A 378 -30.12 -14.86 2.48
N SER A 379 -29.48 -13.82 3.02
CA SER A 379 -28.98 -13.76 4.40
C SER A 379 -30.12 -13.86 5.42
N PHE A 380 -31.28 -13.27 5.12
CA PHE A 380 -32.48 -13.45 5.92
C PHE A 380 -32.98 -14.89 5.86
N LEU A 381 -33.01 -15.53 4.69
CA LEU A 381 -33.42 -16.93 4.57
C LEU A 381 -32.46 -17.90 5.28
N ASP A 382 -31.16 -17.63 5.29
CA ASP A 382 -30.22 -18.39 6.12
C ASP A 382 -30.53 -18.23 7.62
N SER A 383 -30.91 -17.02 8.04
CA SER A 383 -31.36 -16.77 9.42
C SER A 383 -32.68 -17.49 9.73
N VAL A 384 -33.62 -17.54 8.77
CA VAL A 384 -34.85 -18.33 8.88
C VAL A 384 -34.50 -19.78 9.15
N GLU A 385 -33.62 -20.40 8.36
CA GLU A 385 -33.29 -21.82 8.49
C GLU A 385 -32.89 -22.21 9.92
N GLU A 386 -32.08 -21.39 10.60
CA GLU A 386 -31.67 -21.67 11.97
C GLU A 386 -32.77 -21.35 12.99
N LEU A 387 -33.50 -20.24 12.81
CA LEU A 387 -34.55 -19.81 13.74
C LEU A 387 -35.85 -20.62 13.66
N LEU A 388 -36.05 -21.43 12.61
CA LEU A 388 -37.23 -22.31 12.49
C LEU A 388 -37.36 -23.30 13.65
N THR A 389 -36.25 -23.61 14.34
CA THR A 389 -36.24 -24.54 15.48
C THR A 389 -36.20 -23.85 16.86
N THR A 390 -36.28 -22.52 16.90
CA THR A 390 -36.19 -21.73 18.13
C THR A 390 -37.53 -21.09 18.52
N ALA A 391 -37.56 -20.36 19.63
CA ALA A 391 -38.76 -19.64 20.08
C ALA A 391 -39.17 -18.50 19.12
N GLN A 392 -38.24 -18.00 18.30
CA GLN A 392 -38.44 -16.91 17.36
C GLN A 392 -39.09 -17.34 16.03
N ARG A 393 -39.32 -18.65 15.81
CA ARG A 393 -39.91 -19.23 14.58
C ARG A 393 -41.09 -18.43 14.02
N MET A 394 -42.09 -18.13 14.84
CA MET A 394 -43.30 -17.44 14.35
C MET A 394 -43.00 -16.00 13.90
N ARG A 395 -42.15 -15.29 14.65
CA ARG A 395 -41.79 -13.90 14.34
C ARG A 395 -41.02 -13.80 13.02
N ILE A 396 -40.05 -14.69 12.80
CA ILE A 396 -39.26 -14.67 11.54
C ILE A 396 -40.14 -15.02 10.32
N LEU A 397 -41.12 -15.92 10.46
CA LEU A 397 -42.06 -16.27 9.40
C LEU A 397 -43.07 -15.15 9.09
N GLU A 398 -43.53 -14.44 10.12
CA GLU A 398 -44.36 -13.24 9.96
C GLU A 398 -43.62 -12.14 9.21
N LEU A 399 -42.34 -11.90 9.56
CA LEU A 399 -41.48 -10.97 8.85
C LEU A 399 -41.31 -11.35 7.38
N ALA A 400 -41.00 -12.63 7.09
CA ALA A 400 -40.85 -13.11 5.71
C ALA A 400 -42.12 -12.85 4.88
N SER A 401 -43.29 -13.14 5.46
CA SER A 401 -44.60 -12.91 4.82
C SER A 401 -44.88 -11.41 4.64
N GLY A 402 -44.48 -10.59 5.61
CA GLY A 402 -44.55 -9.14 5.53
C GLY A 402 -43.70 -8.58 4.40
N PHE A 403 -42.44 -8.99 4.30
CA PHE A 403 -41.54 -8.57 3.22
C PHE A 403 -41.99 -9.08 1.86
N GLN A 404 -42.54 -10.29 1.77
CA GLN A 404 -43.17 -10.79 0.54
C GLN A 404 -44.29 -9.83 0.07
N LYS A 405 -45.21 -9.50 0.97
CA LYS A 405 -46.34 -8.60 0.65
C LYS A 405 -45.87 -7.19 0.28
N LEU A 406 -44.86 -6.69 0.98
CA LEU A 406 -44.32 -5.35 0.81
C LEU A 406 -43.55 -5.20 -0.52
N THR A 407 -42.77 -6.20 -0.90
CA THR A 407 -41.89 -6.15 -2.08
C THR A 407 -42.50 -6.76 -3.34
N GLY A 408 -43.55 -7.57 -3.19
CA GLY A 408 -44.13 -8.39 -4.24
C GLY A 408 -43.18 -9.49 -4.75
N ASP A 409 -42.06 -9.73 -4.07
CA ASP A 409 -41.07 -10.72 -4.49
C ASP A 409 -41.43 -12.10 -3.92
N ASN A 410 -41.69 -13.06 -4.80
CA ASN A 410 -42.07 -14.40 -4.41
C ASN A 410 -40.90 -15.23 -3.84
N PHE A 411 -39.66 -14.76 -3.90
CA PHE A 411 -38.53 -15.47 -3.31
C PHE A 411 -38.67 -15.62 -1.79
N TRP A 412 -39.28 -14.63 -1.11
CA TRP A 412 -39.61 -14.67 0.32
C TRP A 412 -40.53 -15.83 0.71
N ARG A 413 -41.33 -16.35 -0.24
CA ARG A 413 -42.20 -17.53 -0.02
C ARG A 413 -41.39 -18.76 0.41
N LEU A 414 -40.10 -18.81 0.07
CA LEU A 414 -39.22 -19.92 0.44
C LEU A 414 -39.19 -20.13 1.96
N ALA A 415 -39.24 -19.07 2.78
CA ALA A 415 -39.26 -19.18 4.24
C ALA A 415 -40.42 -20.06 4.77
N ARG A 416 -41.63 -19.90 4.21
CA ARG A 416 -42.80 -20.72 4.58
C ARG A 416 -42.67 -22.14 4.08
N ILE A 417 -42.16 -22.32 2.86
CA ILE A 417 -41.92 -23.65 2.29
C ILE A 417 -40.89 -24.42 3.14
N MET A 418 -39.87 -23.71 3.63
CA MET A 418 -38.85 -24.24 4.53
C MET A 418 -39.46 -24.77 5.83
N ASP A 419 -40.32 -23.97 6.46
CA ASP A 419 -41.05 -24.35 7.67
C ASP A 419 -41.90 -25.62 7.46
N LYS A 420 -42.74 -25.63 6.41
CA LYS A 420 -43.58 -26.78 6.07
C LYS A 420 -42.77 -28.06 5.82
N ALA A 421 -41.61 -27.91 5.16
CA ALA A 421 -40.71 -29.02 4.89
C ALA A 421 -40.04 -29.55 6.17
N LEU A 422 -39.64 -28.68 7.10
CA LEU A 422 -39.11 -29.08 8.41
C LEU A 422 -40.14 -29.91 9.20
N TYR A 423 -41.40 -29.49 9.22
CA TYR A 423 -42.48 -30.16 9.95
C TYR A 423 -43.26 -31.22 9.16
N GLN A 424 -42.84 -31.52 7.92
CA GLN A 424 -43.42 -32.56 7.05
C GLN A 424 -44.92 -32.38 6.76
N GLU A 425 -45.37 -31.16 6.50
CA GLU A 425 -46.75 -30.91 6.06
C GLU A 425 -47.06 -31.55 4.69
N ALA A 426 -48.33 -31.81 4.37
CA ALA A 426 -48.68 -32.65 3.22
C ALA A 426 -48.26 -32.07 1.86
N ASP A 427 -48.18 -30.75 1.72
CA ASP A 427 -48.06 -30.03 0.44
C ASP A 427 -46.66 -29.44 0.16
N TRP A 428 -45.72 -29.47 1.12
CA TRP A 428 -44.41 -28.80 0.96
C TRP A 428 -43.63 -29.29 -0.27
N ARG A 429 -43.75 -30.57 -0.63
CA ARG A 429 -43.07 -31.14 -1.80
C ARG A 429 -43.59 -30.52 -3.10
N ALA A 430 -44.90 -30.31 -3.21
CA ALA A 430 -45.51 -29.67 -4.37
C ALA A 430 -45.12 -28.18 -4.41
N GLU A 431 -45.16 -27.49 -3.28
CA GLU A 431 -44.76 -26.07 -3.21
C GLU A 431 -43.28 -25.85 -3.59
N ILE A 432 -42.38 -26.78 -3.26
CA ILE A 432 -40.98 -26.72 -3.73
C ILE A 432 -40.89 -26.85 -5.25
N GLU A 433 -41.65 -27.76 -5.86
CA GLU A 433 -41.66 -27.89 -7.32
C GLU A 433 -42.22 -26.64 -8.00
N GLU A 434 -43.30 -26.07 -7.45
CA GLU A 434 -43.88 -24.82 -7.95
C GLU A 434 -42.91 -23.64 -7.81
N PHE A 435 -42.25 -23.51 -6.65
CA PHE A 435 -41.20 -22.52 -6.44
C PHE A 435 -40.04 -22.70 -7.42
N PHE A 436 -39.59 -23.94 -7.63
CA PHE A 436 -38.53 -24.22 -8.60
C PHE A 436 -38.97 -23.97 -10.04
N ALA A 437 -40.25 -24.17 -10.39
CA ALA A 437 -40.76 -23.83 -11.72
C ALA A 437 -40.71 -22.31 -11.97
N GLU A 438 -40.97 -21.51 -10.93
CA GLU A 438 -40.87 -20.04 -10.95
C GLU A 438 -39.40 -19.58 -10.98
N PHE A 439 -38.51 -20.27 -10.27
CA PHE A 439 -37.07 -19.98 -10.18
C PHE A 439 -36.21 -21.20 -10.60
N PRO A 440 -36.17 -21.58 -11.90
CA PRO A 440 -35.64 -22.87 -12.37
C PRO A 440 -34.12 -23.03 -12.30
N TYR A 441 -33.41 -22.00 -11.84
CA TYR A 441 -31.95 -21.93 -11.85
C TYR A 441 -31.33 -21.75 -10.47
N THR A 442 -32.16 -21.65 -9.41
CA THR A 442 -31.64 -21.54 -8.04
C THR A 442 -31.44 -22.93 -7.42
N PRO A 443 -30.26 -23.21 -6.81
CA PRO A 443 -30.03 -24.44 -6.07
C PRO A 443 -30.67 -24.41 -4.66
N LEU A 444 -31.01 -23.23 -4.14
CA LEU A 444 -31.40 -23.00 -2.75
C LEU A 444 -32.54 -23.88 -2.21
N PRO A 445 -33.72 -24.00 -2.85
CA PRO A 445 -34.82 -24.80 -2.30
C PRO A 445 -34.41 -26.26 -2.07
N PHE A 446 -33.53 -26.79 -2.92
CA PHE A 446 -33.02 -28.15 -2.78
C PHE A 446 -31.88 -28.26 -1.77
N LEU A 447 -30.99 -27.28 -1.66
CA LEU A 447 -29.95 -27.26 -0.63
C LEU A 447 -30.54 -27.22 0.76
N PHE A 448 -31.53 -26.34 0.98
CA PHE A 448 -32.30 -26.31 2.21
C PHE A 448 -32.92 -27.68 2.51
N THR A 449 -33.62 -28.26 1.53
CA THR A 449 -34.28 -29.56 1.74
C THR A 449 -33.27 -30.65 2.09
N ALA A 450 -32.09 -30.64 1.47
CA ALA A 450 -31.02 -31.56 1.80
C ALA A 450 -30.57 -31.41 3.26
N ARG A 451 -30.34 -30.18 3.74
CA ARG A 451 -30.01 -29.91 5.15
C ARG A 451 -31.09 -30.38 6.12
N GLN A 452 -32.38 -30.25 5.76
CA GLN A 452 -33.46 -30.82 6.57
C GLN A 452 -33.44 -32.34 6.62
N GLN A 453 -33.18 -33.01 5.49
CA GLN A 453 -33.04 -34.46 5.46
C GLN A 453 -31.81 -34.94 6.27
N PHE A 454 -30.73 -34.16 6.29
CA PHE A 454 -29.59 -34.38 7.18
C PHE A 454 -30.01 -34.34 8.66
N ARG A 455 -30.75 -33.31 9.10
CA ARG A 455 -31.28 -33.20 10.48
C ARG A 455 -32.16 -34.41 10.85
N GLN A 456 -32.93 -34.93 9.89
CA GLN A 456 -33.75 -36.14 10.04
C GLN A 456 -32.96 -37.46 9.90
N LYS A 457 -31.64 -37.41 9.67
CA LYS A 457 -30.76 -38.56 9.41
C LYS A 457 -31.16 -39.40 8.17
N ASN A 458 -31.87 -38.79 7.23
CA ASN A 458 -32.31 -39.44 5.98
C ASN A 458 -31.29 -39.23 4.85
N LYS A 459 -30.21 -40.00 4.90
CA LYS A 459 -29.06 -39.90 3.99
C LYS A 459 -29.42 -40.00 2.51
N SER A 460 -30.39 -40.87 2.17
CA SER A 460 -30.80 -41.10 0.78
C SER A 460 -31.48 -39.87 0.21
N ALA A 461 -32.37 -39.25 0.99
CA ALA A 461 -33.06 -38.04 0.58
C ALA A 461 -32.13 -36.82 0.60
N GLU A 462 -31.22 -36.72 1.57
CA GLU A 462 -30.18 -35.70 1.62
C GLU A 462 -29.34 -35.70 0.33
N GLU A 463 -28.79 -36.86 -0.06
CA GLU A 463 -28.03 -37.01 -1.31
C GLU A 463 -28.89 -36.64 -2.53
N LYS A 464 -30.14 -37.10 -2.56
CA LYS A 464 -31.08 -36.84 -3.66
C LYS A 464 -31.25 -35.34 -3.88
N TYR A 465 -31.49 -34.57 -2.82
CA TYR A 465 -31.74 -33.13 -2.94
C TYR A 465 -30.46 -32.34 -3.26
N MET A 466 -29.29 -32.69 -2.71
CA MET A 466 -28.02 -32.09 -3.15
C MET A 466 -27.75 -32.31 -4.64
N ARG A 467 -28.10 -33.49 -5.17
CA ARG A 467 -27.99 -33.76 -6.61
C ARG A 467 -28.97 -32.93 -7.45
N ARG A 468 -30.16 -32.63 -6.93
CA ARG A 468 -31.11 -31.73 -7.60
C ARG A 468 -30.62 -30.28 -7.59
N ALA A 469 -30.05 -29.81 -6.48
CA ALA A 469 -29.38 -28.52 -6.40
C ALA A 469 -28.27 -28.40 -7.46
N LEU A 470 -27.44 -29.45 -7.60
CA LEU A 470 -26.37 -29.48 -8.60
C LEU A 470 -26.94 -29.42 -10.02
N ALA A 471 -28.01 -30.17 -10.29
CA ALA A 471 -28.66 -30.16 -11.60
C ALA A 471 -29.24 -28.77 -11.95
N ALA A 472 -29.80 -28.04 -10.99
CA ALA A 472 -30.24 -26.66 -11.20
C ALA A 472 -29.08 -25.72 -11.55
N ALA A 473 -27.97 -25.81 -10.82
CA ALA A 473 -26.77 -25.01 -11.09
C ALA A 473 -26.11 -25.36 -12.43
N GLU A 474 -26.01 -26.65 -12.78
CA GLU A 474 -25.51 -27.13 -14.08
C GLU A 474 -26.44 -26.70 -15.23
N ARG A 475 -27.76 -26.66 -14.99
CA ARG A 475 -28.74 -26.18 -15.96
C ARG A 475 -28.58 -24.68 -16.24
N ARG A 476 -28.39 -23.86 -15.19
CA ARG A 476 -28.15 -22.41 -15.35
C ARG A 476 -26.94 -22.15 -16.22
N GLU A 477 -25.82 -22.77 -15.90
CA GLU A 477 -24.57 -22.66 -16.67
C GLU A 477 -24.78 -22.97 -18.16
N LYS A 478 -25.58 -24.00 -18.45
CA LYS A 478 -25.85 -24.44 -19.81
C LYS A 478 -26.79 -23.50 -20.58
N GLU A 479 -27.88 -23.07 -19.94
CA GLU A 479 -28.96 -22.30 -20.59
C GLU A 479 -28.71 -20.78 -20.55
N HIS A 480 -28.01 -20.30 -19.51
CA HIS A 480 -27.70 -18.90 -19.24
C HIS A 480 -26.26 -18.73 -18.71
N PRO A 481 -25.24 -19.01 -19.54
CA PRO A 481 -23.84 -18.88 -19.13
C PRO A 481 -23.54 -17.45 -18.68
N GLY A 482 -22.77 -17.30 -17.59
CA GLY A 482 -22.43 -15.99 -17.01
C GLY A 482 -23.55 -15.27 -16.28
N SER A 483 -24.78 -15.83 -16.24
CA SER A 483 -25.86 -15.24 -15.45
C SER A 483 -25.65 -15.46 -13.95
N LEU A 484 -26.05 -14.44 -13.18
CA LEU A 484 -26.08 -14.50 -11.72
C LEU A 484 -27.34 -15.22 -11.25
N SER A 485 -27.20 -16.02 -10.19
CA SER A 485 -28.34 -16.51 -9.41
C SER A 485 -29.04 -15.36 -8.69
N TYR A 486 -30.18 -15.67 -8.07
CA TYR A 486 -30.80 -14.77 -7.09
C TYR A 486 -29.85 -14.40 -5.92
N ASN A 487 -28.85 -15.22 -5.58
CA ASN A 487 -27.85 -14.90 -4.53
C ASN A 487 -26.67 -14.09 -5.06
N SER A 488 -26.78 -13.50 -6.25
CA SER A 488 -25.70 -12.78 -6.94
C SER A 488 -24.43 -13.63 -7.21
N LEU A 489 -24.50 -14.95 -7.04
CA LEU A 489 -23.41 -15.88 -7.35
C LEU A 489 -23.40 -16.25 -8.83
N GLY A 490 -22.18 -16.34 -9.41
CA GLY A 490 -21.97 -16.89 -10.74
C GLY A 490 -22.34 -18.36 -10.82
N ALA A 491 -22.68 -18.84 -12.02
CA ALA A 491 -23.08 -20.24 -12.23
C ALA A 491 -22.00 -21.26 -11.83
N PHE A 492 -20.72 -20.91 -11.91
CA PHE A 492 -19.63 -21.74 -11.39
C PHE A 492 -19.56 -21.78 -9.86
N ASP A 493 -19.87 -20.67 -9.17
CA ASP A 493 -19.80 -20.60 -7.71
C ASP A 493 -20.91 -21.46 -7.07
N ASP A 494 -22.11 -21.43 -7.63
CA ASP A 494 -23.20 -22.31 -7.20
C ASP A 494 -22.84 -23.79 -7.43
N GLN A 495 -22.30 -24.14 -8.60
CA GLN A 495 -21.85 -25.52 -8.84
C GLN A 495 -20.78 -25.94 -7.84
N LYS A 496 -19.80 -25.07 -7.59
CA LYS A 496 -18.70 -25.33 -6.65
C LYS A 496 -19.24 -25.55 -5.25
N GLN A 497 -20.10 -24.67 -4.74
CA GLN A 497 -20.68 -24.79 -3.41
C GLN A 497 -21.44 -26.11 -3.24
N VAL A 498 -22.31 -26.47 -4.19
CA VAL A 498 -23.06 -27.74 -4.13
C VAL A 498 -22.13 -28.95 -4.22
N LEU A 499 -21.08 -28.89 -5.04
CA LEU A 499 -20.12 -29.98 -5.17
C LEU A 499 -19.24 -30.13 -3.92
N GLU A 500 -18.89 -29.04 -3.23
CA GLU A 500 -18.17 -29.09 -1.96
C GLU A 500 -19.04 -29.77 -0.89
N LEU A 501 -20.33 -29.42 -0.80
CA LEU A 501 -21.29 -30.12 0.07
C LEU A 501 -21.42 -31.61 -0.26
N LEU A 502 -21.53 -31.97 -1.54
CA LEU A 502 -21.55 -33.38 -1.97
C LEU A 502 -20.23 -34.12 -1.66
N ALA A 503 -19.10 -33.42 -1.75
CA ALA A 503 -17.79 -33.99 -1.43
C ALA A 503 -17.72 -34.31 0.07
N ASP A 504 -18.16 -33.37 0.92
CA ASP A 504 -18.21 -33.54 2.37
C ASP A 504 -19.13 -34.70 2.74
N PHE A 505 -20.35 -34.73 2.19
CA PHE A 505 -21.29 -35.85 2.35
C PHE A 505 -20.65 -37.21 2.02
N TYR A 506 -20.03 -37.35 0.84
CA TYR A 506 -19.41 -38.64 0.47
C TYR A 506 -18.17 -38.98 1.27
N ARG A 507 -17.46 -37.99 1.80
CA ARG A 507 -16.32 -38.19 2.70
C ARG A 507 -16.80 -38.74 4.03
N ASP A 508 -17.79 -38.11 4.63
CA ASP A 508 -18.34 -38.47 5.94
C ASP A 508 -19.00 -39.85 5.90
N TYR A 509 -19.70 -40.17 4.82
CA TYR A 509 -20.30 -41.48 4.60
C TYR A 509 -19.37 -42.51 3.91
N LYS A 510 -18.08 -42.18 3.75
CA LYS A 510 -17.03 -43.08 3.23
C LYS A 510 -17.34 -43.68 1.85
N VAL A 511 -18.05 -42.95 0.99
CA VAL A 511 -18.44 -43.38 -0.37
C VAL A 511 -17.34 -43.03 -1.39
N LYS A 512 -16.22 -43.76 -1.33
CA LYS A 512 -14.97 -43.44 -2.06
C LYS A 512 -15.13 -43.19 -3.57
N ASN A 513 -15.92 -44.02 -4.27
CA ASN A 513 -16.06 -43.90 -5.72
C ASN A 513 -16.79 -42.62 -6.13
N LYS A 514 -17.85 -42.25 -5.41
CA LYS A 514 -18.59 -41.01 -5.67
C LYS A 514 -17.76 -39.79 -5.28
N LEU A 515 -17.06 -39.83 -4.14
CA LEU A 515 -16.13 -38.77 -3.72
C LEU A 515 -15.05 -38.49 -4.79
N LYS A 516 -14.45 -39.54 -5.36
CA LYS A 516 -13.46 -39.39 -6.44
C LYS A 516 -14.04 -38.66 -7.66
N ASN A 517 -15.28 -38.97 -8.04
CA ASN A 517 -15.96 -38.31 -9.14
C ASN A 517 -16.25 -36.82 -8.84
N ILE A 518 -16.77 -36.52 -7.64
CA ILE A 518 -17.02 -35.14 -7.21
C ILE A 518 -15.73 -34.32 -7.19
N ASN A 519 -14.64 -34.86 -6.62
CA ASN A 519 -13.34 -34.17 -6.60
C ASN A 519 -12.80 -33.91 -8.02
N HIS A 520 -13.07 -34.81 -8.97
CA HIS A 520 -12.71 -34.58 -10.36
C HIS A 520 -13.51 -33.42 -10.98
N LYS A 521 -14.83 -33.38 -10.73
CA LYS A 521 -15.69 -32.24 -11.15
C LYS A 521 -15.24 -30.92 -10.52
N LEU A 522 -14.95 -30.90 -9.21
CA LEU A 522 -14.42 -29.72 -8.51
C LEU A 522 -13.12 -29.22 -9.14
N LYS A 523 -12.19 -30.13 -9.47
CA LYS A 523 -10.95 -29.75 -10.17
C LYS A 523 -11.23 -29.14 -11.55
N SER A 524 -12.20 -29.69 -12.29
CA SER A 524 -12.62 -29.16 -13.58
C SER A 524 -13.24 -27.75 -13.46
N ILE A 525 -14.09 -27.52 -12.46
CA ILE A 525 -14.69 -26.19 -12.21
C ILE A 525 -13.63 -25.18 -11.78
N ARG A 526 -12.74 -25.53 -10.84
CA ARG A 526 -11.65 -24.63 -10.42
C ARG A 526 -10.77 -24.23 -11.60
N LYS A 527 -10.42 -25.19 -12.48
CA LYS A 527 -9.66 -24.90 -13.69
C LYS A 527 -10.43 -23.99 -14.66
N ARG A 528 -11.75 -24.18 -14.79
CA ARG A 528 -12.60 -23.33 -15.64
C ARG A 528 -12.71 -21.91 -15.07
N GLN A 529 -12.91 -21.78 -13.75
CA GLN A 529 -12.86 -20.50 -13.04
C GLN A 529 -11.50 -19.81 -13.23
N GLU A 530 -10.37 -20.52 -13.20
CA GLU A 530 -9.04 -19.96 -13.47
C GLU A 530 -8.86 -19.46 -14.92
N THR A 531 -9.54 -20.08 -15.90
CA THR A 531 -9.54 -19.61 -17.29
C THR A 531 -10.50 -18.44 -17.52
N ASP A 532 -11.71 -18.47 -16.94
CA ASP A 532 -12.72 -17.41 -17.11
C ASP A 532 -12.41 -16.18 -16.24
N ASN A 533 -11.73 -16.35 -15.10
CA ASN A 533 -11.24 -15.23 -14.26
C ASN A 533 -10.19 -14.35 -14.94
N LYS A 534 -9.68 -14.73 -16.12
CA LYS A 534 -8.84 -13.85 -16.93
C LYS A 534 -9.63 -12.73 -17.62
N ASP A 535 -10.95 -12.88 -17.74
CA ASP A 535 -11.85 -11.94 -18.42
C ASP A 535 -12.81 -11.22 -17.43
N VAL A 536 -12.52 -11.25 -16.11
CA VAL A 536 -13.38 -10.63 -15.08
C VAL A 536 -12.96 -9.18 -14.81
N PRO A 537 -13.86 -8.19 -15.00
CA PRO A 537 -13.57 -6.76 -14.83
C PRO A 537 -13.03 -6.37 -13.44
N TRP A 538 -13.34 -7.13 -12.38
CA TRP A 538 -12.87 -6.81 -11.02
C TRP A 538 -11.43 -7.29 -10.75
N LEU A 539 -10.99 -8.39 -11.35
CA LEU A 539 -9.57 -8.80 -11.35
C LEU A 539 -8.76 -7.84 -12.23
N GLU A 540 -9.31 -7.41 -13.37
CA GLU A 540 -8.72 -6.33 -14.17
C GLU A 540 -8.68 -5.02 -13.38
N LYS A 541 -9.72 -4.68 -12.61
CA LYS A 541 -9.73 -3.52 -11.71
C LYS A 541 -8.69 -3.67 -10.60
N GLY A 542 -8.55 -4.84 -9.98
CA GLY A 542 -7.55 -5.13 -8.96
C GLY A 542 -6.12 -5.06 -9.51
N GLU A 543 -5.86 -5.70 -10.65
CA GLU A 543 -4.57 -5.62 -11.35
C GLU A 543 -4.27 -4.22 -11.86
N ARG A 544 -5.28 -3.50 -12.37
CA ARG A 544 -5.19 -2.10 -12.76
C ARG A 544 -4.89 -1.22 -11.55
N MET A 545 -5.57 -1.41 -10.43
CA MET A 545 -5.31 -0.69 -9.17
C MET A 545 -3.91 -0.99 -8.64
N VAL A 546 -3.46 -2.25 -8.66
CA VAL A 546 -2.08 -2.63 -8.27
C VAL A 546 -1.06 -2.00 -9.21
N ARG A 547 -1.33 -2.00 -10.52
CA ARG A 547 -0.48 -1.40 -11.55
C ARG A 547 -0.44 0.13 -11.43
N GLU A 548 -1.58 0.77 -11.22
CA GLU A 548 -1.73 2.21 -11.01
C GLU A 548 -1.08 2.66 -9.70
N ALA A 549 -1.26 1.91 -8.62
CA ALA A 549 -0.56 2.11 -7.36
C ALA A 549 0.96 1.96 -7.54
N GLY A 550 1.41 0.94 -8.28
CA GLY A 550 2.81 0.78 -8.65
C GLY A 550 3.34 1.93 -9.52
N ASN A 551 2.55 2.44 -10.45
CA ASN A 551 2.88 3.59 -11.29
C ASN A 551 2.92 4.89 -10.48
N LEU A 552 2.03 5.05 -9.50
CA LEU A 552 2.02 6.20 -8.60
C LEU A 552 3.22 6.17 -7.66
N ALA A 553 3.53 5.02 -7.05
CA ALA A 553 4.73 4.80 -6.25
C ALA A 553 6.00 5.12 -7.04
N ARG A 554 6.08 4.63 -8.28
CA ARG A 554 7.17 4.95 -9.20
C ARG A 554 7.26 6.45 -9.49
N ARG A 555 6.15 7.14 -9.77
CA ARG A 555 6.13 8.60 -10.00
C ARG A 555 6.61 9.38 -8.78
N ARG A 556 6.09 9.08 -7.59
CA ARG A 556 6.51 9.69 -6.32
C ARG A 556 8.01 9.51 -6.09
N MET A 557 8.53 8.31 -6.37
CA MET A 557 9.95 8.03 -6.21
C MET A 557 10.81 8.79 -7.20
N LEU A 558 10.38 8.93 -8.45
CA LEU A 558 11.07 9.71 -9.48
C LEU A 558 11.18 11.20 -9.10
N GLU A 559 10.23 11.73 -8.33
CA GLU A 559 10.26 13.09 -7.79
C GLU A 559 10.98 13.20 -6.43
N GLY A 560 11.37 12.06 -5.85
CA GLY A 560 12.00 11.93 -4.54
C GLY A 560 13.47 12.37 -4.50
N LEU A 561 13.99 12.51 -3.27
CA LEU A 561 15.36 13.00 -3.01
C LEU A 561 16.44 12.10 -3.61
N ALA A 562 16.26 10.78 -3.51
CA ALA A 562 17.21 9.82 -4.09
C ALA A 562 17.33 9.98 -5.62
N MET A 563 16.22 10.20 -6.33
CA MET A 563 16.21 10.37 -7.78
C MET A 563 16.70 11.75 -8.21
N LYS A 564 16.38 12.80 -7.43
CA LYS A 564 16.99 14.13 -7.60
C LYS A 564 18.51 14.09 -7.43
N TYR A 565 18.99 13.34 -6.44
CA TYR A 565 20.43 13.14 -6.25
C TYR A 565 21.05 12.30 -7.37
N PHE A 566 20.39 11.23 -7.81
CA PHE A 566 20.84 10.46 -8.96
C PHE A 566 20.96 11.32 -10.23
N ALA A 567 19.95 12.15 -10.52
CA ALA A 567 19.97 13.08 -11.65
C ALA A 567 21.12 14.10 -11.51
N PHE A 568 21.35 14.61 -10.30
CA PHE A 568 22.53 15.42 -9.99
C PHE A 568 23.82 14.67 -10.35
N LEU A 569 24.01 13.42 -9.90
CA LEU A 569 25.19 12.61 -10.21
C LEU A 569 25.42 12.44 -11.72
N GLN A 570 24.35 12.19 -12.49
CA GLN A 570 24.44 12.04 -13.95
C GLN A 570 24.92 13.33 -14.65
N ASP A 571 24.48 14.51 -14.20
CA ASP A 571 24.93 15.80 -14.74
C ASP A 571 26.43 16.08 -14.47
N LEU A 572 27.01 15.44 -13.45
CA LEU A 572 28.43 15.63 -13.09
C LEU A 572 29.40 15.00 -14.10
N GLY A 573 28.98 13.99 -14.87
CA GLY A 573 29.89 13.28 -15.78
C GLY A 573 31.05 12.59 -15.05
N ILE A 574 30.80 12.12 -13.82
CA ILE A 574 31.75 11.35 -13.01
C ILE A 574 31.58 9.86 -13.34
N ASN A 575 32.70 9.15 -13.47
CA ASN A 575 32.70 7.71 -13.65
C ASN A 575 32.73 6.99 -12.29
N PHE A 576 31.65 6.29 -11.95
CA PHE A 576 31.55 5.47 -10.73
C PHE A 576 31.79 3.97 -10.97
N LYS A 577 32.08 3.58 -12.21
CA LYS A 577 32.26 2.16 -12.58
C LYS A 577 33.62 1.66 -12.12
N THR A 578 33.65 0.46 -11.54
CA THR A 578 34.89 -0.24 -11.24
C THR A 578 35.22 -1.25 -12.32
N ALA A 579 36.51 -1.43 -12.64
CA ALA A 579 36.96 -2.39 -13.65
C ALA A 579 36.69 -3.84 -13.23
N GLU A 580 36.88 -4.13 -11.94
CA GLU A 580 36.61 -5.44 -11.35
C GLU A 580 35.34 -5.42 -10.50
N LEU A 581 34.82 -6.63 -10.22
CA LEU A 581 33.82 -6.85 -9.18
C LEU A 581 34.33 -6.23 -7.89
N THR A 582 33.58 -5.27 -7.36
CA THR A 582 33.86 -4.78 -6.01
C THR A 582 33.72 -5.98 -5.07
N GLN A 583 34.64 -6.16 -4.12
CA GLN A 583 34.36 -7.07 -3.01
C GLN A 583 33.57 -6.30 -1.97
N SER A 584 32.29 -6.63 -1.82
CA SER A 584 31.56 -6.34 -0.60
C SER A 584 31.99 -7.38 0.41
N GLU A 585 32.63 -6.97 1.50
CA GLU A 585 32.64 -7.80 2.70
C GLU A 585 31.19 -7.86 3.22
N LEU A 586 30.43 -8.77 2.62
CA LEU A 586 29.03 -8.99 2.88
C LEU A 586 28.93 -9.75 4.20
N ILE A 587 28.55 -9.03 5.26
CA ILE A 587 27.95 -9.65 6.43
C ILE A 587 26.56 -10.11 5.99
N ALA A 588 26.52 -11.30 5.39
CA ALA A 588 25.29 -12.03 5.14
C ALA A 588 24.69 -12.41 6.50
N HIS A 589 23.83 -11.55 7.05
CA HIS A 589 22.82 -12.01 8.00
C HIS A 589 21.73 -12.68 7.19
N GLY A 590 21.92 -13.98 6.94
CA GLY A 590 20.83 -14.86 6.55
C GLY A 590 19.79 -14.88 7.66
N PHE A 591 18.52 -14.78 7.27
CA PHE A 591 17.39 -15.06 8.16
C PHE A 591 17.55 -16.49 8.70
N GLY A 592 17.73 -16.61 10.03
CA GLY A 592 17.68 -17.89 10.74
C GLY A 592 19.02 -18.46 11.18
N ASP A 593 19.74 -17.77 12.07
CA ASP A 593 20.28 -18.36 13.32
C ASP A 593 20.98 -17.26 14.14
N GLN A 594 20.62 -17.10 15.41
CA GLN A 594 21.27 -16.14 16.29
C GLN A 594 22.71 -16.58 16.61
N ARG A 595 23.70 -16.16 15.80
CA ARG A 595 25.10 -16.22 16.20
C ARG A 595 25.53 -14.91 16.85
N LYS A 596 25.91 -14.99 18.14
CA LYS A 596 26.61 -13.91 18.85
C LYS A 596 27.89 -13.53 18.08
N ILE A 597 28.03 -12.24 17.75
CA ILE A 597 29.22 -11.70 17.10
C ILE A 597 30.43 -11.86 18.01
N GLY A 598 31.48 -12.49 17.49
CA GLY A 598 32.75 -12.66 18.18
C GLY A 598 33.50 -11.35 18.29
N ARG A 599 34.14 -11.09 19.44
CA ARG A 599 34.95 -9.87 19.68
C ARG A 599 36.03 -9.60 18.63
N ASN A 600 36.48 -10.62 17.91
CA ASN A 600 37.51 -10.52 16.87
C ASN A 600 36.96 -10.46 15.44
N ASP A 601 35.64 -10.62 15.26
CA ASP A 601 35.00 -10.53 13.95
C ASP A 601 35.04 -9.09 13.42
N PRO A 602 34.96 -8.87 12.10
CA PRO A 602 34.85 -7.53 11.53
C PRO A 602 33.68 -6.74 12.11
N CYS A 603 33.90 -5.45 12.35
CA CYS A 603 32.91 -4.56 12.95
C CYS A 603 31.80 -4.25 11.96
N LEU A 604 30.54 -4.40 12.39
CA LEU A 604 29.34 -4.23 11.55
C LEU A 604 29.20 -2.85 10.88
N CYS A 605 29.90 -1.81 11.36
CA CYS A 605 29.82 -0.46 10.81
C CYS A 605 30.62 -0.28 9.50
N GLY A 606 31.14 -1.35 8.90
CA GLY A 606 31.91 -1.29 7.65
C GLY A 606 33.28 -0.63 7.76
N SER A 607 33.79 -0.39 8.97
CA SER A 607 35.09 0.29 9.17
C SER A 607 36.32 -0.57 8.81
N GLY A 608 36.13 -1.84 8.48
CA GLY A 608 37.21 -2.83 8.27
C GLY A 608 37.98 -3.21 9.55
N ARG A 609 37.61 -2.69 10.73
CA ARG A 609 38.26 -2.98 12.02
C ARG A 609 37.59 -4.15 12.74
N LYS A 610 38.31 -4.85 13.64
CA LYS A 610 37.71 -5.88 14.53
C LYS A 610 36.70 -5.26 15.50
N TYR A 611 35.60 -5.96 15.81
CA TYR A 611 34.49 -5.49 16.65
C TYR A 611 34.96 -4.88 17.97
N LYS A 612 35.86 -5.56 18.70
CA LYS A 612 36.43 -5.04 19.97
C LYS A 612 37.22 -3.72 19.86
N LYS A 613 37.68 -3.35 18.67
CA LYS A 613 38.47 -2.11 18.42
C LYS A 613 37.62 -1.00 17.79
N CYS A 614 36.31 -1.20 17.77
CA CYS A 614 35.34 -0.40 17.05
C CYS A 614 34.15 -0.16 17.98
N HIS A 615 33.07 -0.94 17.83
CA HIS A 615 31.84 -0.82 18.63
C HIS A 615 31.76 -1.78 19.83
N GLY A 616 32.64 -2.78 19.91
CA GLY A 616 32.70 -3.73 21.02
C GLY A 616 33.53 -3.26 22.22
N LYS A 617 33.50 -1.96 22.53
CA LYS A 617 34.12 -1.41 23.73
C LYS A 617 33.35 -1.82 24.98
#